data_AF-A0A235IAZ7-F1
#
_entry.id   AF-A0A235IAZ7-F1
#
_cell.length_a   1.000
_cell.length_b   1.000
_cell.length_c   1.000
_cell.angle_alpha   90.00
_cell.angle_beta   90.00
_cell.angle_gamma   90.00
#
_symmetry.space_group_name_H-M   'P 1'
#
loop_
_entity.id
_entity.type
_entity.pdbx_description
1 polymer ?
#
loop_
_entity_poly.entity_id
_entity_poly.type
_entity_poly.pdbx_seq_one_letter_code
_entity_poly.pdbx_strand_id
1 'polypeptide(L)'
;MTNLSQNTPQMRLDFESLPTAAITLSADQITQAVEVSSQIKNSSQQWQTYIHALALCAFEEWLAERANSLTINRERCTIFQPALAKAIGAVANLQIGKFKVCLITTGSLTDDQIYLPQAVVDLPEYIAHFYVLVEVLEEEDAAMISRFLSYQQLREYQTTVNFQSSADWNYQIPVSWFENNPDRLLLYLRCLEPEAITLPSRRDNTQILSTIQSELIALLPQLRSPGIELWQVLTWEQGKVVLTHPELLNWIDNLQQQTHTSSISDSLKDLLKLLTQPALNVGRWLWDELDELAEEFSWRLLPSLTPTAAMRSPTEEFPAIINQLQQRGLEIPAVARGAYQDFLLTAIPLRLYAVTWHLLAESESNLWTLLLVLGTASHTALPGHLKLRVSDQTGVLVERGINPQQGDSYLFTRVVGNWDEKFLVSVSLTDGVEVNLPPFTFSPRRSV
;
A
#
# COMPACT_ATOMS: atom_id res chain seq x y z
N MET A 1 10.62 19.78 -80.11
CA MET A 1 9.45 19.88 -79.21
C MET A 1 9.09 18.49 -78.73
N THR A 2 9.61 18.09 -77.57
CA THR A 2 9.06 17.10 -76.62
C THR A 2 10.12 16.96 -75.52
N ASN A 3 9.98 17.73 -74.43
CA ASN A 3 10.83 17.61 -73.26
C ASN A 3 10.16 16.66 -72.26
N LEU A 4 10.86 15.57 -71.98
CA LEU A 4 10.65 14.74 -70.79
C LEU A 4 11.02 15.57 -69.56
N SER A 5 10.05 15.87 -68.70
CA SER A 5 10.32 16.18 -67.30
C SER A 5 9.82 15.03 -66.45
N GLN A 6 10.78 14.25 -65.96
CA GLN A 6 10.59 13.26 -64.91
C GLN A 6 10.08 13.98 -63.65
N ASN A 7 8.85 13.71 -63.25
CA ASN A 7 8.37 14.02 -61.91
C ASN A 7 8.89 12.92 -60.99
N THR A 8 10.10 13.11 -60.48
CA THR A 8 10.59 12.34 -59.33
C THR A 8 9.68 12.67 -58.15
N PRO A 9 9.08 11.69 -57.45
CA PRO A 9 8.40 11.98 -56.20
C PRO A 9 9.44 12.54 -55.25
N GLN A 10 9.30 13.83 -54.91
CA GLN A 10 10.06 14.45 -53.86
C GLN A 10 9.77 13.66 -52.59
N MET A 11 10.72 12.81 -52.21
CA MET A 11 10.80 12.22 -50.89
C MET A 11 11.00 13.41 -49.94
N ARG A 12 9.89 14.00 -49.47
CA ARG A 12 9.92 14.88 -48.31
C ARG A 12 10.30 13.97 -47.16
N LEU A 13 11.58 14.01 -46.81
CA LEU A 13 12.01 13.64 -45.48
C LEU A 13 11.32 14.67 -44.59
N ASP A 14 10.19 14.29 -43.99
CA ASP A 14 9.55 15.04 -42.93
C ASP A 14 10.49 14.93 -41.72
N PHE A 15 11.54 15.75 -41.73
CA PHE A 15 12.33 16.03 -40.54
C PHE A 15 11.44 16.92 -39.67
N GLU A 16 10.62 16.30 -38.83
CA GLU A 16 10.00 17.02 -37.72
C GLU A 16 11.17 17.53 -36.85
N SER A 17 11.32 18.86 -36.82
CA SER A 17 12.28 19.47 -35.91
C SER A 17 11.71 19.35 -34.51
N LEU A 18 12.46 18.73 -33.61
CA LEU A 18 12.17 18.75 -32.17
C LEU A 18 11.71 20.15 -31.74
N PRO A 19 10.55 20.27 -31.08
CA PRO A 19 10.07 21.55 -30.57
C PRO A 19 11.15 22.20 -29.69
N THR A 20 11.36 23.51 -29.82
CA THR A 20 12.39 24.23 -29.05
C THR A 20 12.21 24.13 -27.51
N ALA A 21 11.03 23.69 -27.05
CA ALA A 21 10.70 23.48 -25.65
C ALA A 21 10.83 22.01 -25.19
N ALA A 22 11.22 21.10 -26.08
CA ALA A 22 11.42 19.69 -25.75
C ALA A 22 12.65 19.52 -24.84
N ILE A 23 12.51 18.65 -23.86
CA ILE A 23 13.57 18.21 -22.95
C ILE A 23 14.11 16.90 -23.49
N THR A 24 15.39 16.88 -23.83
CA THR A 24 16.09 15.65 -24.21
C THR A 24 16.33 14.80 -22.97
N LEU A 25 15.94 13.54 -23.03
CA LEU A 25 16.17 12.56 -21.98
C LEU A 25 17.56 11.94 -22.14
N SER A 26 18.30 11.89 -21.05
CA SER A 26 19.59 11.20 -20.99
C SER A 26 19.41 9.69 -20.94
N ALA A 27 20.44 8.94 -21.35
CA ALA A 27 20.46 7.49 -21.24
C ALA A 27 20.25 6.98 -19.80
N ASP A 28 20.72 7.74 -18.80
CA ASP A 28 20.53 7.42 -17.38
C ASP A 28 19.04 7.55 -16.98
N GLN A 29 18.36 8.60 -17.45
CA GLN A 29 16.91 8.78 -17.22
C GLN A 29 16.07 7.71 -17.90
N ILE A 30 16.45 7.30 -19.12
CA ILE A 30 15.79 6.21 -19.83
C ILE A 30 16.01 4.88 -19.07
N THR A 31 17.23 4.63 -18.61
CA THR A 31 17.55 3.44 -17.80
C THR A 31 16.71 3.41 -16.51
N GLN A 32 16.57 4.55 -15.83
CA GLN A 32 15.70 4.68 -14.66
C GLN A 32 14.24 4.35 -15.00
N ALA A 33 13.71 4.83 -16.13
CA ALA A 33 12.35 4.51 -16.57
C ALA A 33 12.16 3.01 -16.86
N VAL A 34 13.18 2.36 -17.44
CA VAL A 34 13.21 0.90 -17.64
C VAL A 34 13.21 0.15 -16.30
N GLU A 35 14.02 0.57 -15.34
CA GLU A 35 14.08 -0.06 -14.01
C GLU A 35 12.72 -0.01 -13.29
N VAL A 36 12.07 1.16 -13.30
CA VAL A 36 10.74 1.34 -12.67
C VAL A 36 9.68 0.47 -13.36
N SER A 37 9.64 0.49 -14.70
CA SER A 37 8.64 -0.29 -15.45
C SER A 37 8.87 -1.79 -15.38
N SER A 38 10.12 -2.26 -15.27
CA SER A 38 10.47 -3.69 -15.19
C SER A 38 9.88 -4.43 -13.99
N GLN A 39 9.44 -3.70 -12.96
CA GLN A 39 8.74 -4.26 -11.80
C GLN A 39 7.33 -4.75 -12.14
N ILE A 40 6.81 -4.38 -13.32
CA ILE A 40 5.46 -4.72 -13.80
C ILE A 40 5.56 -5.84 -14.83
N LYS A 41 4.89 -6.96 -14.54
CA LYS A 41 4.90 -8.17 -15.40
C LYS A 41 3.99 -8.08 -16.62
N ASN A 42 2.92 -7.27 -16.55
CA ASN A 42 1.98 -7.11 -17.66
C ASN A 42 2.56 -6.12 -18.67
N SER A 43 2.77 -6.56 -19.92
CA SER A 43 3.42 -5.76 -20.96
C SER A 43 2.71 -4.43 -21.28
N SER A 44 1.38 -4.39 -21.25
CA SER A 44 0.62 -3.14 -21.51
C SER A 44 0.83 -2.13 -20.39
N GLN A 45 0.69 -2.57 -19.14
CA GLN A 45 0.88 -1.72 -17.96
C GLN A 45 2.36 -1.33 -17.76
N GLN A 46 3.28 -2.22 -18.13
CA GLN A 46 4.71 -1.96 -18.15
C GLN A 46 5.03 -0.81 -19.11
N TRP A 47 4.47 -0.86 -20.32
CA TRP A 47 4.63 0.21 -21.31
C TRP A 47 4.08 1.55 -20.79
N GLN A 48 2.85 1.57 -20.24
CA GLN A 48 2.29 2.80 -19.66
C GLN A 48 3.15 3.36 -18.53
N THR A 49 3.65 2.49 -17.66
CA THR A 49 4.54 2.90 -16.55
C THR A 49 5.88 3.43 -17.05
N TYR A 50 6.41 2.85 -18.13
CA TYR A 50 7.61 3.37 -18.79
C TYR A 50 7.38 4.79 -19.31
N ILE A 51 6.29 5.02 -20.05
CA ILE A 51 5.93 6.37 -20.55
C ILE A 51 5.74 7.36 -19.39
N HIS A 52 5.04 6.97 -18.33
CA HIS A 52 4.90 7.77 -17.11
C HIS A 52 6.25 8.12 -16.47
N ALA A 53 7.20 7.19 -16.49
CA ALA A 53 8.52 7.39 -15.89
C ALA A 53 9.38 8.34 -16.73
N LEU A 54 9.32 8.24 -18.06
CA LEU A 54 9.94 9.21 -18.96
C LEU A 54 9.39 10.62 -18.74
N ALA A 55 8.07 10.75 -18.64
CA ALA A 55 7.43 12.03 -18.36
C ALA A 55 7.84 12.63 -17.02
N LEU A 56 7.96 11.80 -15.97
CA LEU A 56 8.48 12.24 -14.67
C LEU A 56 9.92 12.76 -14.81
N CYS A 57 10.81 12.00 -15.46
CA CYS A 57 12.21 12.40 -15.64
C CYS A 57 12.32 13.73 -16.41
N ALA A 58 11.57 13.88 -17.51
CA ALA A 58 11.57 15.10 -18.30
C ALA A 58 11.02 16.31 -17.53
N PHE A 59 9.96 16.11 -16.76
CA PHE A 59 9.38 17.17 -15.95
C PHE A 59 10.34 17.65 -14.84
N GLU A 60 11.10 16.74 -14.26
CA GLU A 60 12.11 17.05 -13.25
C GLU A 60 13.29 17.83 -13.83
N GLU A 61 13.77 17.42 -15.00
CA GLU A 61 14.82 18.15 -15.72
C GLU A 61 14.33 19.55 -16.14
N TRP A 62 13.11 19.66 -16.67
CA TRP A 62 12.48 20.93 -17.01
C TRP A 62 12.42 21.90 -15.83
N LEU A 63 12.07 21.38 -14.64
CA LEU A 63 12.07 22.15 -13.39
C LEU A 63 13.50 22.51 -12.94
N ALA A 64 14.47 21.61 -13.07
CA ALA A 64 15.85 21.87 -12.69
C ALA A 64 16.46 23.01 -13.52
N GLU A 65 16.23 23.01 -14.84
CA GLU A 65 16.70 24.04 -15.76
C GLU A 65 16.09 25.42 -15.48
N ARG A 66 14.79 25.48 -15.17
CA ARG A 66 14.04 26.75 -15.09
C ARG A 66 13.79 27.23 -13.67
N ALA A 67 13.84 26.34 -12.68
CA ALA A 67 13.44 26.58 -11.30
C ALA A 67 14.18 25.72 -10.26
N ASN A 68 15.51 25.77 -10.28
CA ASN A 68 16.40 25.08 -9.33
C ASN A 68 16.14 25.34 -7.83
N SER A 69 15.37 26.37 -7.46
CA SER A 69 15.01 26.67 -6.07
C SER A 69 13.87 25.81 -5.52
N LEU A 70 13.13 25.11 -6.38
CA LEU A 70 12.01 24.27 -5.98
C LEU A 70 12.50 22.87 -5.59
N THR A 71 12.08 22.40 -4.41
CA THR A 71 12.38 21.04 -3.95
C THR A 71 11.38 20.05 -4.51
N ILE A 72 11.87 18.95 -5.07
CA ILE A 72 11.04 17.85 -5.58
C ILE A 72 11.13 16.69 -4.59
N ASN A 73 9.99 16.19 -4.11
CA ASN A 73 9.90 14.98 -3.30
C ASN A 73 9.09 13.90 -4.05
N ARG A 74 9.73 12.74 -4.23
CA ARG A 74 9.23 11.56 -4.96
C ARG A 74 8.70 10.45 -4.07
N GLU A 75 8.89 10.52 -2.75
CA GLU A 75 8.70 9.42 -1.79
C GLU A 75 7.29 8.82 -1.85
N ARG A 76 6.28 9.64 -2.12
CA ARG A 76 4.86 9.22 -2.16
C ARG A 76 4.30 9.11 -3.56
N CYS A 77 5.12 9.28 -4.59
CA CYS A 77 4.66 9.29 -5.96
C CYS A 77 4.15 7.89 -6.36
N THR A 78 3.00 7.85 -7.05
CA THR A 78 2.32 6.59 -7.38
C THR A 78 3.15 5.68 -8.28
N ILE A 79 4.04 6.25 -9.09
CA ILE A 79 4.86 5.49 -10.04
C ILE A 79 5.88 4.56 -9.37
N PHE A 80 6.36 4.90 -8.17
CA PHE A 80 7.29 4.07 -7.40
C PHE A 80 6.58 3.02 -6.55
N GLN A 81 5.26 2.91 -6.66
CA GLN A 81 4.44 1.90 -6.00
C GLN A 81 3.80 1.02 -7.09
N PRO A 82 4.36 -0.17 -7.39
CA PRO A 82 3.98 -0.95 -8.57
C PRO A 82 2.48 -1.23 -8.70
N ALA A 83 1.79 -1.50 -7.60
CA ALA A 83 0.36 -1.78 -7.64
C ALA A 83 -0.47 -0.52 -7.97
N LEU A 84 -0.07 0.66 -7.49
CA LEU A 84 -0.71 1.93 -7.86
C LEU A 84 -0.34 2.37 -9.27
N ALA A 85 0.91 2.19 -9.69
CA ALA A 85 1.36 2.50 -11.06
C ALA A 85 0.58 1.71 -12.11
N LYS A 86 0.20 0.46 -11.80
CA LYS A 86 -0.68 -0.37 -12.66
C LYS A 86 -2.13 0.11 -12.65
N ALA A 87 -2.63 0.56 -11.51
CA ALA A 87 -4.05 0.85 -11.31
C ALA A 87 -4.45 2.29 -11.68
N ILE A 88 -3.52 3.23 -11.59
CA ILE A 88 -3.74 4.65 -11.88
C ILE A 88 -2.88 5.04 -13.08
N GLY A 89 -3.53 5.34 -14.19
CA GLY A 89 -2.91 5.78 -15.44
C GLY A 89 -2.38 7.23 -15.41
N ALA A 90 -1.71 7.63 -14.32
CA ALA A 90 -1.12 8.95 -14.15
C ALA A 90 -0.05 8.95 -13.05
N VAL A 91 0.87 9.93 -13.12
CA VAL A 91 1.88 10.15 -12.08
C VAL A 91 1.32 11.09 -11.03
N ALA A 92 0.69 10.55 -10.00
CA ALA A 92 0.10 11.32 -8.91
C ALA A 92 1.03 11.41 -7.69
N ASN A 93 0.67 12.27 -6.73
CA ASN A 93 1.40 12.49 -5.47
C ASN A 93 2.84 13.01 -5.62
N LEU A 94 3.19 13.61 -6.76
CA LEU A 94 4.47 14.30 -6.91
C LEU A 94 4.42 15.60 -6.10
N GLN A 95 5.38 15.83 -5.20
CA GLN A 95 5.40 17.01 -4.34
C GLN A 95 6.48 17.98 -4.81
N ILE A 96 6.08 19.22 -5.11
CA ILE A 96 6.97 20.32 -5.50
C ILE A 96 6.79 21.45 -4.48
N GLY A 97 7.77 21.61 -3.60
CA GLY A 97 7.64 22.48 -2.43
C GLY A 97 6.42 22.09 -1.59
N LYS A 98 5.42 22.96 -1.54
CA LYS A 98 4.16 22.72 -0.81
C LYS A 98 3.00 22.25 -1.70
N PHE A 99 3.19 22.24 -3.02
CA PHE A 99 2.16 21.82 -3.96
C PHE A 99 2.31 20.35 -4.36
N LYS A 100 1.18 19.66 -4.39
CA LYS A 100 1.02 18.36 -5.04
C LYS A 100 0.70 18.55 -6.53
N VAL A 101 1.40 17.83 -7.39
CA VAL A 101 1.27 17.85 -8.84
C VAL A 101 0.97 16.44 -9.36
N CYS A 102 0.15 16.37 -10.41
CA CYS A 102 -0.16 15.14 -11.13
C CYS A 102 0.30 15.31 -12.59
N LEU A 103 1.09 14.36 -13.11
CA LEU A 103 1.47 14.35 -14.53
C LEU A 103 0.56 13.41 -15.31
N ILE A 104 0.04 13.91 -16.42
CA ILE A 104 -0.78 13.18 -17.38
C ILE A 104 0.04 13.07 -18.65
N THR A 105 0.25 11.85 -19.15
CA THR A 105 1.07 11.63 -20.33
C THR A 105 0.24 11.43 -21.57
N THR A 106 0.74 11.93 -22.69
CA THR A 106 0.21 11.63 -24.02
C THR A 106 1.37 11.40 -24.99
N GLY A 107 1.19 10.50 -25.96
CA GLY A 107 2.17 10.28 -27.03
C GLY A 107 2.02 11.26 -28.21
N SER A 108 0.84 11.87 -28.37
CA SER A 108 0.59 12.90 -29.37
C SER A 108 -0.64 13.72 -29.01
N LEU A 109 -0.60 15.02 -29.26
CA LEU A 109 -1.76 15.92 -29.13
C LEU A 109 -2.69 15.94 -30.36
N THR A 110 -2.60 14.96 -31.27
CA THR A 110 -3.50 14.88 -32.43
C THR A 110 -4.96 14.72 -32.06
N ASP A 111 -5.21 14.07 -30.91
CA ASP A 111 -6.54 13.95 -30.34
C ASP A 111 -6.82 15.15 -29.42
N ASP A 112 -7.86 15.93 -29.73
CA ASP A 112 -8.31 17.09 -28.94
C ASP A 112 -8.82 16.74 -27.52
N GLN A 113 -8.74 15.47 -27.13
CA GLN A 113 -9.21 14.91 -25.86
C GLN A 113 -8.09 14.11 -25.20
N ILE A 114 -8.02 14.19 -23.88
CA ILE A 114 -7.13 13.36 -23.06
C ILE A 114 -7.93 12.53 -22.06
N TYR A 115 -7.33 11.42 -21.65
CA TYR A 115 -7.88 10.54 -20.63
C TYR A 115 -7.30 10.91 -19.26
N LEU A 116 -8.18 11.23 -18.32
CA LEU A 116 -7.83 11.56 -16.95
C LEU A 116 -8.40 10.50 -16.00
N PRO A 117 -7.57 9.74 -15.26
CA PRO A 117 -8.07 8.75 -14.33
C PRO A 117 -9.01 9.33 -13.30
N GLN A 118 -10.17 8.70 -13.11
CA GLN A 118 -11.17 9.13 -12.13
C GLN A 118 -10.58 9.17 -10.71
N ALA A 119 -9.61 8.29 -10.42
CA ALA A 119 -8.85 8.28 -9.18
C ALA A 119 -8.19 9.63 -8.85
N VAL A 120 -7.58 10.31 -9.83
CA VAL A 120 -6.88 11.57 -9.58
C VAL A 120 -7.81 12.78 -9.53
N VAL A 121 -9.10 12.60 -9.80
CA VAL A 121 -10.13 13.66 -9.78
C VAL A 121 -11.04 13.54 -8.57
N ASP A 122 -11.45 12.31 -8.22
CA ASP A 122 -12.48 12.07 -7.21
C ASP A 122 -11.92 11.61 -5.86
N LEU A 123 -10.72 11.02 -5.81
CA LEU A 123 -10.13 10.51 -4.56
C LEU A 123 -9.22 11.57 -3.92
N PRO A 124 -9.53 12.04 -2.69
CA PRO A 124 -8.71 13.01 -1.96
C PRO A 124 -7.22 12.62 -1.86
N GLU A 125 -6.93 11.32 -1.78
CA GLU A 125 -5.59 10.77 -1.71
C GLU A 125 -4.73 11.10 -2.93
N TYR A 126 -5.34 11.27 -4.11
CA TYR A 126 -4.63 11.43 -5.39
C TYR A 126 -4.88 12.76 -6.08
N ILE A 127 -5.90 13.51 -5.67
CA ILE A 127 -6.15 14.87 -6.15
C ILE A 127 -4.91 15.74 -5.94
N ALA A 128 -4.50 16.45 -6.99
CA ALA A 128 -3.36 17.36 -7.01
C ALA A 128 -3.82 18.81 -7.11
N HIS A 129 -2.95 19.77 -6.79
CA HIS A 129 -3.25 21.19 -6.99
C HIS A 129 -3.15 21.57 -8.47
N PHE A 130 -2.19 20.96 -9.19
CA PHE A 130 -1.98 21.13 -10.62
C PHE A 130 -1.90 19.79 -11.33
N TYR A 131 -2.54 19.71 -12.49
CA TYR A 131 -2.48 18.62 -13.44
C TYR A 131 -1.68 19.10 -14.65
N VAL A 132 -0.57 18.45 -14.94
CA VAL A 132 0.38 18.85 -15.98
C VAL A 132 0.32 17.84 -17.11
N LEU A 133 0.09 18.32 -18.33
CA LEU A 133 0.12 17.51 -19.53
C LEU A 133 1.55 17.45 -20.05
N VAL A 134 2.08 16.24 -20.15
CA VAL A 134 3.42 15.96 -20.66
C VAL A 134 3.29 15.12 -21.92
N GLU A 135 3.78 15.66 -23.03
CA GLU A 135 3.87 14.95 -24.30
C GLU A 135 5.19 14.19 -24.36
N VAL A 136 5.12 12.86 -24.47
CA VAL A 136 6.31 11.99 -24.50
C VAL A 136 6.55 11.56 -25.93
N LEU A 137 7.68 12.01 -26.48
CA LEU A 137 8.17 11.68 -27.82
C LEU A 137 9.21 10.58 -27.66
N GLU A 138 8.73 9.36 -27.40
CA GLU A 138 9.58 8.21 -27.08
C GLU A 138 10.59 7.90 -28.19
N GLU A 139 10.20 8.02 -29.46
CA GLU A 139 11.10 7.80 -30.60
C GLU A 139 12.24 8.83 -30.71
N GLU A 140 12.07 10.01 -30.11
CA GLU A 140 13.04 11.10 -30.15
C GLU A 140 13.85 11.24 -28.84
N ASP A 141 13.69 10.28 -27.92
CA ASP A 141 14.24 10.33 -26.56
C ASP A 141 13.97 11.69 -25.90
N ALA A 142 12.76 12.24 -26.06
CA ALA A 142 12.41 13.57 -25.61
C ALA A 142 10.99 13.64 -25.03
N ALA A 143 10.73 14.67 -24.23
CA ALA A 143 9.39 14.98 -23.80
C ALA A 143 9.19 16.48 -23.60
N MET A 144 7.95 16.94 -23.71
CA MET A 144 7.59 18.35 -23.66
C MET A 144 6.48 18.58 -22.63
N ILE A 145 6.70 19.56 -21.76
CA ILE A 145 5.69 20.04 -20.81
C ILE A 145 4.79 20.97 -21.60
N SER A 146 3.64 20.46 -22.04
CA SER A 146 2.81 21.15 -23.03
C SER A 146 1.87 22.15 -22.37
N ARG A 147 1.10 21.71 -21.37
CA ARG A 147 0.01 22.49 -20.75
C ARG A 147 -0.21 22.12 -19.29
N PHE A 148 -0.96 22.93 -18.55
CA PHE A 148 -1.36 22.57 -17.17
C PHE A 148 -2.78 23.05 -16.82
N LEU A 149 -3.37 22.48 -15.78
CA LEU A 149 -4.72 22.79 -15.29
C LEU A 149 -4.70 22.79 -13.76
N SER A 150 -5.32 23.79 -13.11
CA SER A 150 -5.48 23.76 -11.65
C SER A 150 -6.70 22.94 -11.23
N TYR A 151 -6.67 22.39 -10.02
CA TYR A 151 -7.82 21.66 -9.46
C TYR A 151 -9.09 22.53 -9.38
N GLN A 152 -8.94 23.82 -9.05
CA GLN A 152 -10.07 24.73 -9.00
C GLN A 152 -10.76 24.84 -10.37
N GLN A 153 -9.99 25.04 -11.44
CA GLN A 153 -10.52 25.09 -12.80
C GLN A 153 -11.18 23.76 -13.19
N LEU A 154 -10.56 22.62 -12.87
CA LEU A 154 -11.13 21.29 -13.13
C LEU A 154 -12.51 21.14 -12.45
N ARG A 155 -12.67 21.60 -11.20
CA ARG A 155 -13.94 21.57 -10.47
C ARG A 155 -14.99 22.50 -11.05
N GLU A 156 -14.59 23.68 -11.51
CA GLU A 156 -15.47 24.62 -12.21
C GLU A 156 -16.00 23.99 -13.50
N TYR A 157 -15.14 23.35 -14.30
CA TYR A 157 -15.54 22.63 -15.50
C TYR A 157 -16.43 21.42 -15.19
N GLN A 158 -16.13 20.66 -14.13
CA GLN A 158 -16.94 19.53 -13.69
C GLN A 158 -18.37 19.97 -13.34
N THR A 159 -18.51 21.10 -12.64
CA THR A 159 -19.82 21.65 -12.27
C THR A 159 -20.58 22.18 -13.48
N THR A 160 -19.86 22.79 -14.43
CA THR A 160 -20.48 23.44 -15.60
C THR A 160 -20.91 22.45 -16.67
N VAL A 161 -20.06 21.47 -16.97
CA VAL A 161 -20.24 20.54 -18.09
C VAL A 161 -20.82 19.20 -17.63
N ASN A 162 -20.70 18.86 -16.34
CA ASN A 162 -21.14 17.59 -15.75
C ASN A 162 -20.71 16.36 -16.59
N PHE A 163 -19.42 16.31 -16.91
CA PHE A 163 -18.85 15.25 -17.73
C PHE A 163 -18.89 13.91 -16.98
N GLN A 164 -19.25 12.85 -17.69
CA GLN A 164 -19.42 11.50 -17.13
C GLN A 164 -18.14 10.68 -17.25
N SER A 165 -17.91 9.78 -16.29
CA SER A 165 -16.82 8.83 -16.38
C SER A 165 -17.15 7.73 -17.37
N SER A 166 -16.11 7.26 -18.04
CA SER A 166 -16.16 6.09 -18.91
C SER A 166 -16.07 4.81 -18.08
N ALA A 167 -16.42 3.68 -18.69
CA ALA A 167 -16.46 2.38 -18.01
C ALA A 167 -15.09 1.91 -17.50
N ASP A 168 -14.01 2.43 -18.07
CA ASP A 168 -12.60 2.19 -17.73
C ASP A 168 -12.07 3.07 -16.59
N TRP A 169 -12.97 3.77 -15.88
CA TRP A 169 -12.64 4.72 -14.82
C TRP A 169 -11.78 5.90 -15.29
N ASN A 170 -11.96 6.34 -16.54
CA ASN A 170 -11.34 7.57 -17.05
C ASN A 170 -12.39 8.63 -17.42
N TYR A 171 -12.04 9.89 -17.23
CA TYR A 171 -12.73 11.02 -17.81
C TYR A 171 -12.07 11.41 -19.13
N GLN A 172 -12.88 11.66 -20.15
CA GLN A 172 -12.41 12.31 -21.37
C GLN A 172 -12.59 13.81 -21.20
N ILE A 173 -11.48 14.55 -21.21
CA ILE A 173 -11.50 16.01 -21.08
C ILE A 173 -10.82 16.69 -22.27
N PRO A 174 -11.35 17.82 -22.77
CA PRO A 174 -10.72 18.55 -23.86
C PRO A 174 -9.37 19.13 -23.48
N VAL A 175 -8.39 19.02 -24.39
CA VAL A 175 -7.07 19.67 -24.24
C VAL A 175 -7.20 21.20 -24.14
N SER A 176 -8.28 21.77 -24.69
CA SER A 176 -8.60 23.20 -24.62
C SER A 176 -8.89 23.73 -23.21
N TRP A 177 -9.15 22.85 -22.23
CA TRP A 177 -9.31 23.27 -20.84
C TRP A 177 -7.97 23.59 -20.17
N PHE A 178 -6.87 23.06 -20.70
CA PHE A 178 -5.54 23.28 -20.16
C PHE A 178 -4.96 24.61 -20.63
N GLU A 179 -4.22 25.23 -19.73
CA GLU A 179 -3.49 26.46 -19.99
C GLU A 179 -2.23 26.18 -20.82
N ASN A 180 -2.12 26.85 -21.97
CA ASN A 180 -1.10 26.59 -22.99
C ASN A 180 0.30 27.14 -22.66
N ASN A 181 0.47 27.85 -21.53
CA ASN A 181 1.76 28.45 -21.17
C ASN A 181 2.32 27.78 -19.90
N PRO A 182 3.24 26.80 -20.04
CA PRO A 182 3.80 26.09 -18.89
C PRO A 182 4.65 26.98 -17.98
N ASP A 183 5.17 28.13 -18.45
CA ASP A 183 5.94 29.05 -17.59
C ASP A 183 5.06 29.68 -16.49
N ARG A 184 3.74 29.77 -16.70
CA ARG A 184 2.82 30.24 -15.65
C ARG A 184 2.70 29.25 -14.51
N LEU A 185 2.90 27.96 -14.75
CA LEU A 185 3.01 26.96 -13.68
C LEU A 185 4.19 27.30 -12.76
N LEU A 186 5.34 27.68 -13.32
CA LEU A 186 6.52 28.08 -12.52
C LEU A 186 6.23 29.30 -11.66
N LEU A 187 5.48 30.26 -12.18
CA LEU A 187 5.04 31.43 -11.42
C LEU A 187 4.15 31.01 -10.25
N TYR A 188 3.16 30.15 -10.48
CA TYR A 188 2.27 29.66 -9.42
C TYR A 188 3.03 28.86 -8.36
N LEU A 189 3.91 27.94 -8.75
CA LEU A 189 4.71 27.14 -7.82
C LEU A 189 5.61 27.99 -6.91
N ARG A 190 6.02 29.19 -7.37
CA ARG A 190 6.88 30.11 -6.60
C ARG A 190 6.13 31.14 -5.76
N CYS A 191 5.02 31.65 -6.30
CA CYS A 191 4.39 32.86 -5.77
C CYS A 191 3.02 32.62 -5.17
N LEU A 192 2.37 31.49 -5.44
CA LEU A 192 1.06 31.18 -4.90
C LEU A 192 1.20 30.60 -3.48
N GLU A 193 0.30 31.00 -2.58
CA GLU A 193 0.15 30.34 -1.29
C GLU A 193 -0.64 29.04 -1.45
N PRO A 194 -0.25 27.93 -0.81
CA PRO A 194 -0.95 26.64 -0.95
C PRO A 194 -2.41 26.71 -0.52
N GLU A 195 -2.76 27.56 0.46
CA GLU A 195 -4.15 27.73 0.88
C GLU A 195 -5.05 28.30 -0.23
N ALA A 196 -4.49 28.88 -1.31
CA ALA A 196 -5.27 29.39 -2.43
C ALA A 196 -5.98 28.29 -3.22
N ILE A 197 -5.45 27.06 -3.22
CA ILE A 197 -6.08 25.90 -3.87
C ILE A 197 -6.40 24.86 -2.79
N THR A 198 -7.62 24.90 -2.27
CA THR A 198 -8.04 23.99 -1.21
C THR A 198 -8.34 22.60 -1.75
N LEU A 199 -7.57 21.60 -1.29
CA LEU A 199 -7.82 20.20 -1.60
C LEU A 199 -8.81 19.59 -0.60
N PRO A 200 -9.64 18.62 -1.01
CA PRO A 200 -10.54 17.94 -0.11
C PRO A 200 -9.77 17.12 0.92
N SER A 201 -10.26 17.10 2.16
CA SER A 201 -9.68 16.28 3.22
C SER A 201 -9.90 14.79 2.96
N ARG A 202 -8.89 13.97 3.28
CA ARG A 202 -9.01 12.51 3.29
C ARG A 202 -10.13 12.09 4.23
N ARG A 203 -10.98 11.17 3.78
CA ARG A 203 -12.03 10.56 4.61
C ARG A 203 -11.61 9.13 4.92
N ASP A 204 -11.72 8.73 6.19
CA ASP A 204 -11.55 7.34 6.57
C ASP A 204 -12.76 6.53 6.10
N ASN A 205 -12.55 5.70 5.07
CA ASN A 205 -13.58 4.85 4.46
C ASN A 205 -13.67 3.46 5.11
N THR A 206 -13.17 3.31 6.35
CA THR A 206 -13.09 2.03 7.08
C THR A 206 -14.47 1.37 7.28
N GLN A 207 -15.53 2.17 7.41
CA GLN A 207 -16.92 1.67 7.52
C GLN A 207 -17.46 1.08 6.20
N ILE A 208 -16.96 1.57 5.06
CA ILE A 208 -17.36 1.10 3.73
C ILE A 208 -16.68 -0.25 3.44
N LEU A 209 -15.41 -0.41 3.87
CA LEU A 209 -14.68 -1.68 3.76
C LEU A 209 -15.43 -2.88 4.36
N SER A 210 -16.00 -2.72 5.56
CA SER A 210 -16.78 -3.80 6.20
C SER A 210 -18.05 -4.15 5.44
N THR A 211 -18.64 -3.18 4.73
CA THR A 211 -19.86 -3.39 3.94
C THR A 211 -19.56 -4.12 2.63
N ILE A 212 -18.45 -3.77 1.98
CA ILE A 212 -18.05 -4.30 0.66
C ILE A 212 -17.32 -5.67 0.77
N GLN A 213 -16.94 -6.10 1.98
CA GLN A 213 -16.26 -7.38 2.23
C GLN A 213 -16.89 -8.58 1.51
N SER A 214 -18.20 -8.78 1.70
CA SER A 214 -18.92 -9.93 1.12
C SER A 214 -18.94 -9.89 -0.41
N GLU A 215 -18.98 -8.68 -1.00
CA GLU A 215 -18.98 -8.48 -2.44
C GLU A 215 -17.59 -8.76 -3.04
N LEU A 216 -16.52 -8.26 -2.40
CA LEU A 216 -15.14 -8.54 -2.84
C LEU A 216 -14.81 -10.04 -2.78
N ILE A 217 -15.27 -10.74 -1.75
CA ILE A 217 -15.11 -12.20 -1.65
C ILE A 217 -15.81 -12.90 -2.82
N ALA A 218 -16.99 -12.43 -3.23
CA ALA A 218 -17.71 -13.00 -4.38
C ALA A 218 -17.01 -12.76 -5.72
N LEU A 219 -16.30 -11.62 -5.87
CA LEU A 219 -15.58 -11.24 -7.09
C LEU A 219 -14.15 -11.79 -7.18
N LEU A 220 -13.64 -12.38 -6.09
CA LEU A 220 -12.30 -12.94 -5.97
C LEU A 220 -11.91 -13.92 -7.10
N PRO A 221 -12.78 -14.84 -7.57
CA PRO A 221 -12.44 -15.72 -8.70
C PRO A 221 -12.13 -14.97 -10.00
N GLN A 222 -12.80 -13.84 -10.23
CA GLN A 222 -12.60 -13.03 -11.44
C GLN A 222 -11.32 -12.20 -11.33
N LEU A 223 -11.08 -11.60 -10.16
CA LEU A 223 -9.86 -10.83 -9.88
C LEU A 223 -8.57 -11.65 -10.00
N ARG A 224 -8.65 -12.99 -9.87
CA ARG A 224 -7.50 -13.89 -10.01
C ARG A 224 -6.96 -14.02 -11.41
N SER A 225 -7.76 -13.72 -12.42
CA SER A 225 -7.34 -13.93 -13.80
C SER A 225 -6.20 -12.96 -14.14
N PRO A 226 -5.04 -13.46 -14.61
CA PRO A 226 -3.90 -12.60 -14.89
C PRO A 226 -4.22 -11.65 -16.04
N GLY A 227 -3.81 -10.39 -15.90
CA GLY A 227 -3.98 -9.37 -16.94
C GLY A 227 -5.37 -8.74 -17.02
N ILE A 228 -6.29 -9.08 -16.11
CA ILE A 228 -7.56 -8.36 -15.96
C ILE A 228 -7.33 -7.07 -15.18
N GLU A 229 -7.85 -5.96 -15.71
CA GLU A 229 -7.82 -4.66 -15.05
C GLU A 229 -8.95 -4.50 -14.04
N LEU A 230 -8.72 -3.72 -12.98
CA LEU A 230 -9.67 -3.63 -11.87
C LEU A 230 -11.07 -3.15 -12.29
N TRP A 231 -11.15 -2.21 -13.23
CA TRP A 231 -12.42 -1.66 -13.73
C TRP A 231 -13.27 -2.67 -14.51
N GLN A 232 -12.67 -3.76 -15.00
CA GLN A 232 -13.38 -4.82 -15.72
C GLN A 232 -14.19 -5.72 -14.78
N VAL A 233 -13.84 -5.75 -13.51
CA VAL A 233 -14.44 -6.64 -12.49
C VAL A 233 -15.16 -5.84 -11.41
N LEU A 234 -14.57 -4.73 -10.98
CA LEU A 234 -15.08 -3.91 -9.88
C LEU A 234 -15.92 -2.76 -10.42
N THR A 235 -16.96 -2.41 -9.67
CA THR A 235 -17.63 -1.11 -9.84
C THR A 235 -16.75 0.02 -9.35
N TRP A 236 -17.01 1.26 -9.77
CA TRP A 236 -16.26 2.42 -9.27
C TRP A 236 -16.31 2.55 -7.74
N GLU A 237 -17.46 2.31 -7.10
CA GLU A 237 -17.59 2.36 -5.64
C GLU A 237 -16.67 1.36 -4.92
N GLN A 238 -16.54 0.15 -5.46
CA GLN A 238 -15.61 -0.87 -4.96
C GLN A 238 -14.15 -0.48 -5.28
N GLY A 239 -13.91 0.03 -6.49
CA GLY A 239 -12.61 0.54 -6.94
C GLY A 239 -12.05 1.63 -6.04
N LYS A 240 -12.88 2.61 -5.63
CA LYS A 240 -12.51 3.65 -4.66
C LYS A 240 -11.97 3.04 -3.37
N VAL A 241 -12.61 2.00 -2.85
CA VAL A 241 -12.19 1.36 -1.60
C VAL A 241 -10.83 0.66 -1.78
N VAL A 242 -10.63 -0.04 -2.90
CA VAL A 242 -9.34 -0.68 -3.21
C VAL A 242 -8.23 0.35 -3.40
N LEU A 243 -8.48 1.40 -4.17
CA LEU A 243 -7.49 2.44 -4.49
C LEU A 243 -7.12 3.30 -3.27
N THR A 244 -7.98 3.39 -2.26
CA THR A 244 -7.70 4.16 -1.03
C THR A 244 -6.93 3.37 0.04
N HIS A 245 -6.77 2.05 -0.16
CA HIS A 245 -6.03 1.13 0.73
C HIS A 245 -4.94 0.39 -0.04
N PRO A 246 -3.70 0.92 -0.09
CA PRO A 246 -2.59 0.33 -0.82
C PRO A 246 -2.32 -1.14 -0.44
N GLU A 247 -2.57 -1.53 0.81
CA GLU A 247 -2.43 -2.91 1.28
C GLU A 247 -3.36 -3.87 0.53
N LEU A 248 -4.62 -3.47 0.31
CA LEU A 248 -5.60 -4.24 -0.44
C LEU A 248 -5.23 -4.33 -1.91
N LEU A 249 -4.75 -3.24 -2.49
CA LEU A 249 -4.30 -3.20 -3.88
C LEU A 249 -3.07 -4.09 -4.10
N ASN A 250 -2.08 -4.02 -3.21
CA ASN A 250 -0.90 -4.89 -3.23
C ASN A 250 -1.29 -6.36 -3.07
N TRP A 251 -2.26 -6.66 -2.20
CA TRP A 251 -2.77 -8.02 -2.05
C TRP A 251 -3.43 -8.54 -3.32
N ILE A 252 -4.26 -7.73 -4.01
CA ILE A 252 -4.86 -8.12 -5.30
C ILE A 252 -3.79 -8.33 -6.38
N ASP A 253 -2.78 -7.46 -6.44
CA ASP A 253 -1.68 -7.61 -7.40
C ASP A 253 -0.87 -8.89 -7.12
N ASN A 254 -0.59 -9.20 -5.86
CA ASN A 254 0.06 -10.46 -5.47
C ASN A 254 -0.81 -11.68 -5.81
N LEU A 255 -2.12 -11.58 -5.63
CA LEU A 255 -3.07 -12.64 -5.95
C LEU A 255 -3.05 -12.98 -7.45
N GLN A 256 -2.95 -11.99 -8.33
CA GLN A 256 -2.83 -12.20 -9.78
C GLN A 256 -1.49 -12.83 -10.18
N GLN A 257 -0.46 -12.69 -9.33
CA GLN A 257 0.88 -13.20 -9.59
C GLN A 257 1.13 -14.60 -8.99
N GLN A 258 0.34 -15.05 -8.01
CA GLN A 258 0.55 -16.31 -7.30
C GLN A 258 -0.30 -17.47 -7.86
N THR A 259 0.35 -18.62 -8.06
CA THR A 259 -0.28 -19.90 -8.48
C THR A 259 -0.77 -20.77 -7.31
N HIS A 260 -0.49 -20.41 -6.06
CA HIS A 260 -0.69 -21.29 -4.89
C HIS A 260 -2.04 -21.16 -4.17
N THR A 261 -2.34 -22.19 -3.37
CA THR A 261 -3.67 -22.75 -3.07
C THR A 261 -4.03 -22.75 -1.56
N SER A 262 -3.50 -21.82 -0.77
CA SER A 262 -4.06 -21.59 0.57
C SER A 262 -5.43 -20.91 0.45
N SER A 263 -6.26 -20.95 1.50
CA SER A 263 -7.61 -20.37 1.49
C SER A 263 -7.55 -18.85 1.30
N ILE A 264 -7.54 -18.40 0.04
CA ILE A 264 -7.41 -17.00 -0.37
C ILE A 264 -8.51 -16.15 0.29
N SER A 265 -9.69 -16.74 0.48
CA SER A 265 -10.79 -16.11 1.20
C SER A 265 -10.46 -15.80 2.65
N ASP A 266 -9.69 -16.65 3.34
CA ASP A 266 -9.32 -16.42 4.73
C ASP A 266 -8.22 -15.36 4.84
N SER A 267 -7.28 -15.34 3.89
CA SER A 267 -6.29 -14.25 3.79
C SER A 267 -6.95 -12.88 3.54
N LEU A 268 -7.96 -12.80 2.66
CA LEU A 268 -8.69 -11.55 2.44
C LEU A 268 -9.48 -11.11 3.68
N LYS A 269 -10.14 -12.05 4.36
CA LYS A 269 -10.86 -11.76 5.62
C LYS A 269 -9.90 -11.24 6.69
N ASP A 270 -8.73 -11.86 6.81
CA ASP A 270 -7.70 -11.45 7.77
C ASP A 270 -7.17 -10.04 7.44
N LEU A 271 -6.89 -9.76 6.16
CA LEU A 271 -6.50 -8.42 5.71
C LEU A 271 -7.57 -7.37 6.03
N LEU A 272 -8.83 -7.67 5.73
CA LEU A 272 -9.94 -6.74 6.02
C LEU A 272 -10.08 -6.49 7.53
N LYS A 273 -9.87 -7.49 8.38
CA LYS A 273 -9.81 -7.30 9.85
C LYS A 273 -8.64 -6.39 10.25
N LEU A 274 -7.44 -6.58 9.67
CA LEU A 274 -6.27 -5.73 9.94
C LEU A 274 -6.48 -4.25 9.59
N LEU A 275 -7.28 -3.99 8.55
CA LEU A 275 -7.60 -2.64 8.08
C LEU A 275 -8.75 -1.98 8.86
N THR A 276 -9.70 -2.76 9.38
CA THR A 276 -10.94 -2.23 9.98
C THR A 276 -10.99 -2.29 11.50
N GLN A 277 -10.28 -3.23 12.13
CA GLN A 277 -10.33 -3.41 13.58
C GLN A 277 -9.31 -2.52 14.31
N PRO A 278 -9.67 -2.00 15.50
CA PRO A 278 -8.69 -1.36 16.38
C PRO A 278 -7.62 -2.37 16.78
N ALA A 279 -6.39 -1.90 16.95
CA ALA A 279 -5.25 -2.76 17.24
C ALA A 279 -4.71 -2.52 18.64
N LEU A 280 -4.26 -3.59 19.29
CA LEU A 280 -3.53 -3.58 20.55
C LEU A 280 -2.12 -3.06 20.30
N ASN A 281 -1.69 -2.03 21.01
CA ASN A 281 -0.32 -1.54 20.97
C ASN A 281 0.54 -2.26 22.01
N VAL A 282 1.17 -3.36 21.59
CA VAL A 282 2.07 -4.12 22.46
C VAL A 282 3.37 -3.37 22.76
N GLY A 283 3.70 -2.34 21.98
CA GLY A 283 4.85 -1.47 22.26
C GLY A 283 4.76 -0.78 23.63
N ARG A 284 3.54 -0.53 24.14
CA ARG A 284 3.33 0.03 25.49
C ARG A 284 3.67 -0.94 26.60
N TRP A 285 3.63 -2.24 26.33
CA TRP A 285 3.97 -3.26 27.34
C TRP A 285 5.43 -3.17 27.76
N LEU A 286 6.31 -2.62 26.91
CA LEU A 286 7.71 -2.32 27.27
C LEU A 286 7.83 -1.31 28.43
N TRP A 287 6.78 -0.52 28.66
CA TRP A 287 6.67 0.45 29.73
C TRP A 287 5.74 -0.01 30.86
N ASP A 288 5.39 -1.30 30.90
CA ASP A 288 4.43 -1.87 31.85
C ASP A 288 3.06 -1.16 31.82
N GLU A 289 2.64 -0.70 30.64
CA GLU A 289 1.35 -0.04 30.40
C GLU A 289 0.49 -0.84 29.41
N LEU A 290 -0.81 -0.95 29.69
CA LEU A 290 -1.82 -1.44 28.75
C LEU A 290 -2.53 -0.26 28.07
N ASP A 291 -3.01 -0.47 26.85
CA ASP A 291 -3.95 0.45 26.21
C ASP A 291 -5.40 0.09 26.53
N GLU A 292 -6.31 1.01 26.20
CA GLU A 292 -7.75 0.86 26.48
C GLU A 292 -8.30 -0.44 25.89
N LEU A 293 -7.83 -0.82 24.69
CA LEU A 293 -8.24 -2.05 24.02
C LEU A 293 -7.70 -3.29 24.74
N ALA A 294 -6.46 -3.27 25.24
CA ALA A 294 -5.92 -4.38 26.03
C ALA A 294 -6.70 -4.58 27.33
N GLU A 295 -7.09 -3.49 27.99
CA GLU A 295 -7.93 -3.54 29.18
C GLU A 295 -9.34 -4.07 28.87
N GLU A 296 -9.97 -3.61 27.78
CA GLU A 296 -11.28 -4.08 27.31
C GLU A 296 -11.26 -5.59 27.04
N PHE A 297 -10.21 -6.07 26.37
CA PHE A 297 -10.00 -7.49 26.11
C PHE A 297 -9.45 -8.27 27.30
N SER A 298 -9.36 -7.65 28.49
CA SER A 298 -8.94 -8.27 29.76
C SER A 298 -7.52 -8.86 29.73
N TRP A 299 -6.61 -8.26 28.97
CA TRP A 299 -5.19 -8.57 29.02
C TRP A 299 -4.61 -8.19 30.38
N ARG A 300 -3.63 -8.99 30.84
CA ARG A 300 -2.92 -8.75 32.10
C ARG A 300 -1.43 -8.80 31.87
N LEU A 301 -0.72 -7.76 32.29
CA LEU A 301 0.74 -7.70 32.18
C LEU A 301 1.39 -8.83 32.97
N LEU A 302 2.41 -9.43 32.38
CA LEU A 302 3.33 -10.33 33.06
C LEU A 302 4.37 -9.46 33.78
N PRO A 303 4.84 -9.85 34.98
CA PRO A 303 5.94 -9.15 35.62
C PRO A 303 7.22 -9.30 34.80
N SER A 304 8.20 -8.46 35.12
CA SER A 304 9.53 -8.54 34.53
C SER A 304 10.09 -9.96 34.65
N LEU A 305 10.75 -10.43 33.59
CA LEU A 305 11.35 -11.77 33.48
C LEU A 305 12.57 -12.00 34.41
N THR A 306 12.71 -11.18 35.45
CA THR A 306 13.71 -11.31 36.50
C THR A 306 13.26 -12.36 37.52
N PRO A 307 14.09 -13.38 37.85
CA PRO A 307 13.68 -14.46 38.71
C PRO A 307 13.50 -13.95 40.15
N THR A 308 12.25 -13.89 40.60
CA THR A 308 11.93 -13.66 42.01
C THR A 308 11.17 -14.89 42.51
N ALA A 309 11.73 -15.55 43.51
CA ALA A 309 11.15 -16.75 44.11
C ALA A 309 9.96 -16.37 45.01
N ALA A 310 8.78 -16.93 44.74
CA ALA A 310 7.93 -17.69 45.68
C ALA A 310 6.40 -17.55 45.42
N MET A 311 5.81 -18.71 45.08
CA MET A 311 4.44 -19.24 45.20
C MET A 311 3.32 -18.80 44.22
N ARG A 312 3.06 -19.71 43.28
CA ARG A 312 1.83 -20.20 42.59
C ARG A 312 0.84 -19.15 42.09
N SER A 313 1.12 -18.62 40.90
CA SER A 313 0.20 -17.82 40.08
C SER A 313 0.54 -18.00 38.57
N PRO A 314 -0.33 -17.60 37.61
CA PRO A 314 -0.07 -17.63 36.15
C PRO A 314 1.30 -17.08 35.71
N THR A 315 1.81 -16.21 36.59
CA THR A 315 3.09 -15.55 36.64
C THR A 315 4.32 -16.45 36.80
N GLU A 316 4.18 -17.66 37.34
CA GLU A 316 5.26 -18.65 37.51
C GLU A 316 5.32 -19.67 36.37
N GLU A 317 4.19 -19.92 35.71
CA GLU A 317 4.09 -20.86 34.58
C GLU A 317 4.90 -20.33 33.38
N PHE A 318 4.84 -19.02 33.17
CA PHE A 318 5.50 -18.38 32.04
C PHE A 318 7.05 -18.49 32.09
N PRO A 319 7.74 -18.21 33.21
CA PRO A 319 9.18 -18.47 33.34
C PRO A 319 9.60 -19.91 33.01
N ALA A 320 8.79 -20.92 33.37
CA ALA A 320 9.10 -22.32 33.05
C ALA A 320 9.02 -22.58 31.53
N ILE A 321 7.98 -22.05 30.87
CA ILE A 321 7.84 -22.10 29.40
C ILE A 321 9.01 -21.38 28.73
N ILE A 322 9.38 -20.18 29.21
CA ILE A 322 10.50 -19.40 28.66
C ILE A 322 11.81 -20.15 28.78
N ASN A 323 12.10 -20.77 29.93
CA ASN A 323 13.29 -21.59 30.10
C ASN A 323 13.31 -22.78 29.13
N GLN A 324 12.17 -23.43 28.90
CA GLN A 324 12.07 -24.52 27.91
C GLN A 324 12.28 -24.01 26.47
N LEU A 325 11.75 -22.83 26.13
CA LEU A 325 11.96 -22.22 24.81
C LEU A 325 13.43 -21.82 24.58
N GLN A 326 14.09 -21.28 25.60
CA GLN A 326 15.52 -20.96 25.56
C GLN A 326 16.38 -22.22 25.41
N GLN A 327 16.03 -23.32 26.08
CA GLN A 327 16.69 -24.63 25.88
C GLN A 327 16.49 -25.19 24.46
N ARG A 328 15.35 -24.87 23.82
CA ARG A 328 15.07 -25.19 22.41
C ARG A 328 15.77 -24.22 21.42
N GLY A 329 16.60 -23.30 21.91
CA GLY A 329 17.41 -22.38 21.10
C GLY A 329 16.74 -21.04 20.78
N LEU A 330 15.63 -20.69 21.43
CA LEU A 330 14.94 -19.43 21.20
C LEU A 330 15.42 -18.35 22.19
N GLU A 331 16.21 -17.41 21.69
CA GLU A 331 16.72 -16.29 22.50
C GLU A 331 15.63 -15.25 22.77
N ILE A 332 15.42 -14.93 24.05
CA ILE A 332 14.46 -13.93 24.52
C ILE A 332 15.22 -12.91 25.34
N PRO A 333 15.29 -11.65 24.90
CA PRO A 333 16.02 -10.60 25.61
C PRO A 333 15.39 -10.27 26.97
N ALA A 334 16.21 -9.79 27.91
CA ALA A 334 15.73 -9.33 29.23
C ALA A 334 14.82 -8.08 29.16
N VAL A 335 14.91 -7.31 28.06
CA VAL A 335 14.04 -6.16 27.78
C VAL A 335 12.64 -6.59 27.32
N ALA A 336 12.43 -7.88 27.02
CA ALA A 336 11.13 -8.37 26.60
C ALA A 336 10.08 -8.16 27.69
N ARG A 337 8.90 -7.76 27.27
CA ARG A 337 7.71 -7.63 28.12
C ARG A 337 6.54 -8.31 27.45
N GLY A 338 5.57 -8.71 28.24
CA GLY A 338 4.45 -9.47 27.74
C GLY A 338 3.23 -9.34 28.61
N ALA A 339 2.12 -9.81 28.06
CA ALA A 339 0.86 -9.92 28.75
C ALA A 339 0.26 -11.30 28.45
N TYR A 340 -0.76 -11.68 29.22
CA TYR A 340 -1.54 -12.86 28.95
C TYR A 340 -3.03 -12.55 28.94
N GLN A 341 -3.78 -13.40 28.23
CA GLN A 341 -5.23 -13.35 28.15
C GLN A 341 -5.80 -14.75 28.31
N ASP A 342 -6.81 -14.87 29.17
CA ASP A 342 -7.61 -16.09 29.32
C ASP A 342 -8.90 -15.95 28.51
N PHE A 343 -9.22 -16.96 27.70
CA PHE A 343 -10.44 -16.98 26.88
C PHE A 343 -11.00 -18.39 26.73
N LEU A 344 -12.25 -18.49 26.28
CA LEU A 344 -12.93 -19.77 26.07
C LEU A 344 -13.08 -20.04 24.57
N LEU A 345 -12.62 -21.21 24.13
CA LEU A 345 -12.91 -21.74 22.79
C LEU A 345 -13.76 -23.00 22.96
N THR A 346 -15.01 -22.99 22.50
CA THR A 346 -15.95 -24.14 22.66
C THR A 346 -15.99 -24.69 24.10
N ALA A 347 -16.06 -23.79 25.10
CA ALA A 347 -16.00 -24.09 26.54
C ALA A 347 -14.65 -24.66 27.07
N ILE A 348 -13.60 -24.66 26.26
CA ILE A 348 -12.25 -25.03 26.67
C ILE A 348 -11.51 -23.77 27.13
N PRO A 349 -11.06 -23.69 28.39
CA PRO A 349 -10.30 -22.55 28.90
C PRO A 349 -8.87 -22.58 28.36
N LEU A 350 -8.56 -21.59 27.53
CA LEU A 350 -7.26 -21.39 26.93
C LEU A 350 -6.61 -20.14 27.51
N ARG A 351 -5.28 -20.15 27.54
CA ARG A 351 -4.45 -19.01 27.92
C ARG A 351 -3.47 -18.72 26.81
N LEU A 352 -3.48 -17.48 26.32
CA LEU A 352 -2.48 -16.99 25.38
C LEU A 352 -1.54 -16.02 26.10
N TYR A 353 -0.25 -16.30 26.01
CA TYR A 353 0.81 -15.36 26.37
C TYR A 353 1.32 -14.69 25.09
N ALA A 354 1.42 -13.38 25.12
CA ALA A 354 2.03 -12.58 24.06
C ALA A 354 3.22 -11.81 24.64
N VAL A 355 4.38 -11.95 24.03
CA VAL A 355 5.62 -11.31 24.47
C VAL A 355 6.25 -10.57 23.31
N THR A 356 6.68 -9.35 23.56
CA THR A 356 7.25 -8.46 22.56
C THR A 356 8.55 -7.83 23.01
N TRP A 357 9.41 -7.56 22.03
CA TRP A 357 10.64 -6.79 22.19
C TRP A 357 11.03 -6.15 20.85
N HIS A 358 11.82 -5.08 20.93
CA HIS A 358 12.44 -4.46 19.77
C HIS A 358 13.75 -5.19 19.42
N LEU A 359 14.07 -5.28 18.14
CA LEU A 359 15.35 -5.78 17.66
C LEU A 359 16.25 -4.59 17.34
N LEU A 360 17.37 -4.46 18.06
CA LEU A 360 18.43 -3.51 17.71
C LEU A 360 19.36 -4.20 16.72
N ALA A 361 19.08 -4.09 15.42
CA ALA A 361 20.04 -4.48 14.38
C ALA A 361 20.81 -3.23 13.92
N GLU A 362 22.12 -3.37 13.64
CA GLU A 362 22.97 -2.27 13.16
C GLU A 362 22.50 -1.67 11.82
N SER A 363 21.75 -2.46 11.04
CA SER A 363 21.28 -2.11 9.69
C SER A 363 19.77 -1.83 9.59
N GLU A 364 18.95 -2.29 10.55
CA GLU A 364 17.49 -2.10 10.55
C GLU A 364 17.00 -1.73 11.95
N SER A 365 16.78 -0.44 12.19
CA SER A 365 16.48 0.09 13.54
C SER A 365 15.02 -0.09 13.98
N ASN A 366 14.13 -0.58 13.10
CA ASN A 366 12.68 -0.51 13.29
C ASN A 366 11.99 -1.88 13.25
N LEU A 367 12.67 -2.92 13.72
CA LEU A 367 12.11 -4.27 13.82
C LEU A 367 11.60 -4.56 15.24
N TRP A 368 10.57 -5.38 15.32
CA TRP A 368 10.04 -5.91 16.57
C TRP A 368 9.65 -7.37 16.42
N THR A 369 9.58 -8.09 17.55
CA THR A 369 9.21 -9.50 17.59
C THR A 369 7.94 -9.69 18.39
N LEU A 370 7.05 -10.56 17.91
CA LEU A 370 5.90 -11.07 18.67
C LEU A 370 6.07 -12.58 18.87
N LEU A 371 6.26 -12.98 20.12
CA LEU A 371 6.22 -14.38 20.56
C LEU A 371 4.85 -14.67 21.16
N LEU A 372 4.19 -15.69 20.63
CA LEU A 372 2.88 -16.15 21.11
C LEU A 372 3.04 -17.56 21.66
N VAL A 373 2.51 -17.79 22.86
CA VAL A 373 2.45 -19.12 23.48
C VAL A 373 1.02 -19.40 23.92
N LEU A 374 0.41 -20.42 23.35
CA LEU A 374 -0.93 -20.87 23.66
C LEU A 374 -0.88 -22.14 24.52
N GLY A 375 -1.51 -22.10 25.68
CA GLY A 375 -1.63 -23.22 26.60
C GLY A 375 -3.05 -23.35 27.16
N THR A 376 -3.23 -24.26 28.12
CA THR A 376 -4.46 -24.38 28.90
C THR A 376 -4.25 -23.74 30.27
N ALA A 377 -5.29 -23.08 30.81
CA ALA A 377 -5.22 -22.47 32.14
C ALA A 377 -5.14 -23.51 33.28
N SER A 378 -5.47 -24.78 32.98
CA SER A 378 -5.54 -25.88 33.96
C SER A 378 -4.43 -26.92 33.80
N HIS A 379 -3.41 -26.65 32.97
CA HIS A 379 -2.30 -27.58 32.67
C HIS A 379 -2.71 -28.95 32.13
N THR A 380 -3.90 -29.07 31.57
CA THR A 380 -4.31 -30.25 30.82
C THR A 380 -3.66 -30.22 29.44
N ALA A 381 -3.40 -31.40 28.86
CA ALA A 381 -2.95 -31.50 27.48
C ALA A 381 -3.87 -30.65 26.58
N LEU A 382 -3.27 -29.94 25.62
CA LEU A 382 -4.05 -29.15 24.68
C LEU A 382 -4.98 -30.08 23.87
N PRO A 383 -6.20 -29.64 23.53
CA PRO A 383 -7.13 -30.44 22.75
C PRO A 383 -6.51 -30.84 21.40
N GLY A 384 -6.69 -32.09 20.97
CA GLY A 384 -6.31 -32.48 19.62
C GLY A 384 -6.94 -31.54 18.59
N HIS A 385 -6.19 -31.22 17.52
CA HIS A 385 -6.64 -30.38 16.40
C HIS A 385 -6.75 -28.88 16.63
N LEU A 386 -6.30 -28.37 17.77
CA LEU A 386 -6.19 -26.92 17.95
C LEU A 386 -5.11 -26.34 17.03
N LYS A 387 -5.40 -25.20 16.42
CA LYS A 387 -4.51 -24.46 15.54
C LYS A 387 -4.34 -23.01 16.01
N LEU A 388 -3.09 -22.54 15.96
CA LEU A 388 -2.72 -21.14 16.14
C LEU A 388 -2.25 -20.60 14.79
N ARG A 389 -2.93 -19.57 14.27
CA ARG A 389 -2.59 -18.90 13.02
C ARG A 389 -2.22 -17.44 13.28
N VAL A 390 -1.16 -16.97 12.62
CA VAL A 390 -0.73 -15.58 12.59
C VAL A 390 -0.69 -15.11 11.14
N SER A 391 -1.35 -13.99 10.87
CA SER A 391 -1.44 -13.38 9.55
C SER A 391 -1.01 -11.91 9.61
N ASP A 392 -0.52 -11.37 8.51
CA ASP A 392 -0.25 -9.96 8.29
C ASP A 392 -0.98 -9.45 7.03
N GLN A 393 -0.55 -8.29 6.51
CA GLN A 393 -1.12 -7.69 5.31
C GLN A 393 -0.80 -8.48 4.02
N THR A 394 0.26 -9.29 4.04
CA THR A 394 0.72 -10.09 2.89
C THR A 394 0.04 -11.46 2.84
N GLY A 395 -0.39 -11.97 4.00
CA GLY A 395 -1.16 -13.21 4.11
C GLY A 395 -0.90 -13.96 5.41
N VAL A 396 -1.06 -15.28 5.37
CA VAL A 396 -0.80 -16.13 6.53
C VAL A 396 0.70 -16.36 6.66
N LEU A 397 1.29 -15.87 7.75
CA LEU A 397 2.73 -16.02 8.05
C LEU A 397 3.03 -17.39 8.65
N VAL A 398 2.22 -17.82 9.62
CA VAL A 398 2.42 -19.09 10.33
C VAL A 398 1.07 -19.71 10.70
N GLU A 399 0.92 -21.01 10.44
CA GLU A 399 -0.15 -21.85 11.01
C GLU A 399 0.49 -23.05 11.72
N ARG A 400 0.24 -23.20 13.03
CA ARG A 400 0.74 -24.31 13.85
C ARG A 400 -0.44 -25.08 14.45
N GLY A 401 -0.52 -26.36 14.14
CA GLY A 401 -1.41 -27.31 14.81
C GLY A 401 -0.67 -28.15 15.85
N ILE A 402 -1.42 -28.75 16.78
CA ILE A 402 -0.84 -29.73 17.72
C ILE A 402 -0.45 -31.00 16.99
N ASN A 403 0.78 -31.45 17.22
CA ASN A 403 1.22 -32.76 16.80
C ASN A 403 0.95 -33.77 17.94
N PRO A 404 -0.03 -34.69 17.79
CA PRO A 404 -0.42 -35.62 18.86
C PRO A 404 0.70 -36.57 19.28
N GLN A 405 1.79 -36.69 18.51
CA GLN A 405 2.95 -37.50 18.86
C GLN A 405 3.92 -36.82 19.82
N GLN A 406 3.88 -35.49 19.95
CA GLN A 406 4.85 -34.73 20.75
C GLN A 406 4.38 -34.48 22.19
N GLY A 407 3.09 -34.66 22.50
CA GLY A 407 2.55 -34.46 23.85
C GLY A 407 2.80 -33.06 24.41
N ASP A 408 3.03 -32.07 23.54
CA ASP A 408 3.37 -30.70 23.97
C ASP A 408 2.19 -30.10 24.75
N SER A 409 2.49 -29.55 25.94
CA SER A 409 1.53 -28.88 26.81
C SER A 409 1.19 -27.46 26.33
N TYR A 410 1.90 -26.94 25.32
CA TYR A 410 1.72 -25.63 24.74
C TYR A 410 2.09 -25.60 23.25
N LEU A 411 1.46 -24.68 22.51
CA LEU A 411 1.86 -24.28 21.16
C LEU A 411 2.56 -22.93 21.22
N PHE A 412 3.58 -22.73 20.39
CA PHE A 412 4.19 -21.40 20.27
C PHE A 412 4.56 -21.06 18.83
N THR A 413 4.60 -19.77 18.56
CA THR A 413 5.08 -19.21 17.29
C THR A 413 5.75 -17.87 17.54
N ARG A 414 6.68 -17.51 16.65
CA ARG A 414 7.39 -16.24 16.69
C ARG A 414 7.32 -15.61 15.31
N VAL A 415 6.88 -14.36 15.24
CA VAL A 415 6.92 -13.53 14.04
C VAL A 415 7.74 -12.27 14.30
N VAL A 416 8.37 -11.75 13.25
CA VAL A 416 9.19 -10.54 13.27
C VAL A 416 8.62 -9.62 12.21
N GLY A 417 8.51 -8.34 12.53
CA GLY A 417 7.99 -7.34 11.60
C GLY A 417 8.52 -5.94 11.85
N ASN A 418 8.18 -5.04 10.94
CA ASN A 418 8.47 -3.61 11.06
C ASN A 418 7.47 -2.92 12.00
N TRP A 419 7.82 -1.75 12.54
CA TRP A 419 6.95 -1.01 13.49
C TRP A 419 5.60 -0.57 12.89
N ASP A 420 5.49 -0.45 11.57
CA ASP A 420 4.26 -0.15 10.83
C ASP A 420 3.40 -1.39 10.53
N GLU A 421 3.94 -2.59 10.72
CA GLU A 421 3.22 -3.84 10.49
C GLU A 421 2.26 -4.19 11.63
N LYS A 422 1.24 -4.96 11.27
CA LYS A 422 0.22 -5.48 12.17
C LYS A 422 0.13 -6.99 12.05
N PHE A 423 -0.06 -7.68 13.18
CA PHE A 423 -0.28 -9.13 13.20
C PHE A 423 -1.67 -9.47 13.71
N LEU A 424 -2.43 -10.22 12.93
CA LEU A 424 -3.68 -10.81 13.36
C LEU A 424 -3.43 -12.22 13.88
N VAL A 425 -3.96 -12.52 15.07
CA VAL A 425 -3.83 -13.84 15.69
C VAL A 425 -5.20 -14.48 15.80
N SER A 426 -5.30 -15.71 15.34
CA SER A 426 -6.50 -16.52 15.45
C SER A 426 -6.21 -17.89 16.03
N VAL A 427 -7.14 -18.39 16.83
CA VAL A 427 -7.11 -19.72 17.42
C VAL A 427 -8.35 -20.46 16.98
N SER A 428 -8.17 -21.61 16.32
CA SER A 428 -9.28 -22.40 15.78
C SER A 428 -9.23 -23.86 16.19
N LEU A 429 -10.41 -24.49 16.17
CA LEU A 429 -10.59 -25.92 16.25
C LEU A 429 -11.07 -26.45 14.88
N THR A 430 -10.89 -27.75 14.60
CA THR A 430 -11.33 -28.40 13.34
C THR A 430 -12.82 -28.25 13.02
N ASP A 431 -13.65 -27.91 14.01
CA ASP A 431 -15.08 -27.71 13.84
C ASP A 431 -15.45 -26.34 13.24
N GLY A 432 -14.46 -25.57 12.78
CA GLY A 432 -14.66 -24.26 12.14
C GLY A 432 -14.92 -23.12 13.12
N VAL A 433 -14.90 -23.39 14.43
CA VAL A 433 -14.98 -22.35 15.46
C VAL A 433 -13.61 -21.70 15.61
N GLU A 434 -13.56 -20.40 15.39
CA GLU A 434 -12.36 -19.57 15.47
C GLU A 434 -12.59 -18.41 16.43
N VAL A 435 -11.66 -18.22 17.36
CA VAL A 435 -11.56 -16.98 18.15
C VAL A 435 -10.51 -16.12 17.48
N ASN A 436 -10.92 -14.92 17.08
CA ASN A 436 -10.04 -13.90 16.54
C ASN A 436 -9.71 -12.90 17.64
N LEU A 437 -8.41 -12.63 17.80
CA LEU A 437 -7.94 -11.57 18.67
C LEU A 437 -7.84 -10.27 17.88
N PRO A 438 -7.95 -9.10 18.53
CA PRO A 438 -7.65 -7.83 17.87
C PRO A 438 -6.21 -7.84 17.33
N PRO A 439 -5.94 -7.14 16.20
CA PRO A 439 -4.60 -7.03 15.65
C PRO A 439 -3.58 -6.49 16.67
N PHE A 440 -2.34 -6.97 16.62
CA PHE A 440 -1.23 -6.47 17.41
C PHE A 440 -0.38 -5.51 16.57
N THR A 441 -0.07 -4.34 17.14
CA THR A 441 0.78 -3.28 16.58
C THR A 441 1.91 -2.95 17.53
N PHE A 442 2.98 -2.34 17.01
CA PHE A 442 4.12 -1.94 17.83
C PHE A 442 4.44 -0.46 17.68
N SER A 443 3.98 0.34 18.63
CA SER A 443 4.29 1.77 18.73
C SER A 443 4.88 2.07 20.11
N PRO A 444 6.21 2.06 20.27
CA PRO A 444 6.87 2.18 21.57
C PRO A 444 6.90 3.61 22.11
N ARG A 445 6.40 4.59 21.34
CA ARG A 445 6.36 6.00 21.75
C ARG A 445 5.31 6.19 22.85
N ARG A 446 5.72 6.86 23.93
CA ARG A 446 4.81 7.27 25.00
C ARG A 446 3.97 8.44 24.49
N SER A 447 2.65 8.29 24.45
CA SER A 447 1.75 9.43 24.25
C SER A 447 1.97 10.38 25.42
N VAL A 448 2.42 11.61 25.14
CA VAL A 448 2.62 12.68 26.13
C VAL A 448 1.29 13.28 26.54
#